data_AF-A0A7G3ALX7-F1
#
_entry.id   AF-A0A7G3ALX7-F1
#
_cell.length_a   1.000
_cell.length_b   1.000
_cell.length_c   1.000
_cell.angle_alpha   90.00
_cell.angle_beta   90.00
_cell.angle_gamma   90.00
#
_symmetry.space_group_name_H-M   'P 1'
#
loop_
_entity.id
_entity.type
_entity.pdbx_description
1 polymer ?
#
loop_
_entity_poly.entity_id
_entity_poly.type
_entity_poly.pdbx_seq_one_letter_code
_entity_poly.pdbx_strand_id
1 'polypeptide(L)' 'MEFLRIFFLTLFPGLGKALRLKINKPEVTDFCMKLLRETTEYREKHGIKRNDFLDLLMQIKNTGKIEGDDTD' A
#
# COMPACT_ATOMS: atom_id res chain seq x y z
N MET A 1 -21.56 8.00 13.84
CA MET A 1 -21.30 9.10 12.89
C MET A 1 -20.37 8.71 11.73
N GLU A 2 -19.43 7.77 11.89
CA GLU A 2 -18.51 7.33 10.80
C GLU A 2 -19.21 6.79 9.55
N PHE A 3 -20.37 6.14 9.72
CA PHE A 3 -21.14 5.59 8.60
C PHE A 3 -21.62 6.68 7.63
N LEU A 4 -22.03 7.84 8.16
CA LEU A 4 -22.43 8.99 7.35
C LEU A 4 -21.24 9.58 6.57
N ARG A 5 -20.04 9.57 7.17
CA ARG A 5 -18.81 10.03 6.52
C ARG A 5 -18.44 9.14 5.33
N ILE A 6 -18.48 7.82 5.51
CA ILE A 6 -18.23 6.87 4.43
C ILE A 6 -19.29 7.01 3.33
N PHE A 7 -20.57 7.08 3.71
CA PHE A 7 -21.68 7.27 2.77
C PHE A 7 -21.55 8.55 1.94
N PHE A 8 -21.15 9.66 2.55
CA PHE A 8 -20.92 10.93 1.85
C PHE A 8 -19.72 10.86 0.89
N LEU A 9 -18.64 10.18 1.29
CA LEU A 9 -17.47 9.96 0.43
C LEU A 9 -17.78 9.04 -0.75
N THR A 10 -18.70 8.08 -0.60
CA THR A 10 -19.14 7.21 -1.68
C THR A 10 -20.09 7.91 -2.65
N LEU A 11 -20.97 8.79 -2.15
CA LEU A 11 -21.94 9.50 -3.00
C LEU A 11 -21.33 10.68 -3.76
N PHE A 12 -20.34 11.35 -3.17
CA PHE A 12 -19.70 12.54 -3.75
C PHE A 12 -18.18 12.37 -3.88
N PRO A 13 -17.70 11.44 -4.73
CA PRO A 13 -16.28 11.11 -4.84
C PRO A 13 -15.43 12.30 -5.32
N GLY A 14 -16.00 13.20 -6.13
CA GLY A 14 -15.32 14.42 -6.60
C GLY A 14 -15.00 15.40 -5.46
N LEU A 15 -15.98 15.65 -4.58
CA LEU A 15 -15.80 16.50 -3.39
C LEU A 15 -14.87 15.83 -2.37
N GLY A 16 -15.00 14.52 -2.18
CA GLY A 16 -14.09 13.75 -1.32
C GLY A 16 -12.63 13.84 -1.76
N LYS A 17 -12.38 13.76 -3.07
CA LYS A 17 -11.03 13.95 -3.66
C LYS A 17 -10.54 15.39 -3.51
N ALA A 18 -11.39 16.38 -3.80
CA ALA A 18 -11.03 17.81 -3.68
C ALA A 18 -10.65 18.19 -2.24
N LEU A 19 -11.38 17.65 -1.25
CA LEU A 19 -11.14 17.90 0.18
C LEU A 19 -10.13 16.94 0.81
N ARG A 20 -9.49 16.07 0.01
CA ARG A 20 -8.51 15.05 0.45
C ARG A 20 -8.97 14.22 1.64
N LEU A 21 -10.27 13.93 1.70
CA LEU A 21 -10.86 13.19 2.80
C LEU A 21 -10.49 11.71 2.68
N LYS A 22 -9.77 11.20 3.70
CA LYS A 22 -9.36 9.80 3.79
C LYS A 22 -10.40 8.99 4.55
N ILE A 23 -10.78 7.85 3.98
CA ILE A 23 -11.67 6.86 4.64
C ILE A 23 -10.94 6.25 5.84
N ASN A 24 -9.67 5.91 5.67
CA ASN A 24 -8.85 5.31 6.71
C ASN A 24 -8.45 6.36 7.77
N LYS A 25 -8.40 5.91 9.04
CA LYS A 25 -7.83 6.72 10.11
C LYS A 25 -6.34 6.96 9.81
N PRO A 26 -5.83 8.19 10.05
CA PRO A 26 -4.43 8.54 9.77
C PRO A 26 -3.47 7.63 10.53
N GLU A 27 -3.73 7.37 11.81
CA GLU A 27 -2.90 6.52 12.67
C GLU A 27 -2.70 5.10 12.12
N VAL A 28 -3.76 4.49 11.58
CA VAL A 28 -3.67 3.14 10.96
C VAL A 28 -2.84 3.19 9.69
N THR A 29 -2.99 4.26 8.90
CA THR A 29 -2.22 4.44 7.67
C THR A 29 -0.74 4.62 7.98
N ASP A 30 -0.43 5.48 8.96
CA ASP A 30 0.94 5.77 9.37
C ASP A 30 1.63 4.54 9.97
N PHE A 31 0.90 3.77 10.80
CA PHE A 31 1.37 2.49 11.32
C PHE A 31 1.71 1.49 10.20
N CYS A 32 0.77 1.24 9.27
CA CYS A 32 1.00 0.30 8.18
C CYS A 32 2.17 0.74 7.29
N MET A 33 2.26 2.03 6.97
CA MET A 33 3.34 2.57 6.15
C MET A 33 4.70 2.45 6.84
N LYS A 34 4.76 2.70 8.15
CA LYS A 34 5.98 2.51 8.95
C LYS A 34 6.39 1.03 8.95
N LEU A 35 5.47 0.12 9.25
CA LEU A 35 5.73 -1.32 9.30
C LEU A 35 6.24 -1.85 7.96
N LEU A 36 5.58 -1.49 6.86
CA LEU A 36 5.99 -1.91 5.51
C LEU A 36 7.38 -1.39 5.16
N ARG A 37 7.67 -0.12 5.46
CA ARG A 37 8.99 0.49 5.25
C ARG A 37 10.07 -0.26 6.02
N GLU A 38 9.88 -0.45 7.33
CA GLU A 38 10.84 -1.15 8.19
C GLU A 38 11.06 -2.59 7.71
N THR A 39 9.99 -3.28 7.32
CA THR A 39 10.08 -4.65 6.81
C THR A 39 10.86 -4.72 5.49
N THR A 40 10.57 -3.84 4.53
CA THR A 40 11.30 -3.78 3.26
C THR A 40 12.77 -3.44 3.49
N GLU A 41 13.09 -2.41 4.28
CA GLU A 41 14.47 -2.02 4.58
C GLU A 41 15.25 -3.13 5.27
N TYR A 42 14.62 -3.83 6.22
CA TYR A 42 15.24 -4.98 6.88
C TYR A 42 15.54 -6.11 5.90
N ARG A 43 14.58 -6.47 5.03
CA ARG A 43 14.75 -7.51 4.02
C ARG A 43 15.84 -7.17 3.01
N GLU A 44 15.87 -5.93 2.53
CA GLU A 44 16.88 -5.45 1.56
C GLU A 44 18.29 -5.52 2.16
N LYS A 45 18.47 -5.07 3.41
CA LYS A 45 19.78 -5.10 4.09
C LYS A 45 20.31 -6.51 4.34
N HIS A 46 19.42 -7.47 4.57
CA HIS A 46 19.81 -8.85 4.90
C HIS A 46 19.67 -9.82 3.73
N GLY A 47 19.29 -9.35 2.54
CA GLY A 47 19.07 -10.20 1.36
C GLY A 47 17.95 -11.23 1.55
N ILE A 48 16.95 -10.93 2.39
CA ILE A 48 15.85 -11.85 2.66
C ILE A 48 14.83 -11.74 1.54
N LYS A 49 14.64 -12.85 0.82
CA LYS A 49 13.57 -13.02 -0.16
C LYS A 49 12.54 -14.00 0.38
N ARG A 50 11.25 -13.67 0.24
CA ARG A 50 10.16 -14.63 0.43
C ARG A 50 9.32 -14.70 -0.85
N ASN A 51 8.29 -15.55 -0.81
CA ASN A 51 7.34 -15.73 -1.90
C ASN A 51 5.99 -15.11 -1.51
N ASP A 52 6.01 -13.86 -1.04
CA ASP A 52 4.81 -13.13 -0.60
C ASP A 52 4.56 -11.86 -1.43
N PHE A 53 3.41 -11.21 -1.19
CA PHE A 53 3.02 -10.00 -1.90
C PHE A 53 4.04 -8.86 -1.76
N LEU A 54 4.68 -8.71 -0.59
CA LEU A 54 5.68 -7.66 -0.41
C LEU A 54 6.93 -7.94 -1.25
N ASP A 55 7.31 -9.20 -1.43
CA ASP A 55 8.40 -9.54 -2.34
C ASP A 55 8.06 -9.27 -3.80
N LEU A 56 6.82 -9.50 -4.22
CA LEU A 56 6.37 -9.11 -5.56
C LEU A 56 6.49 -7.58 -5.75
N LEU A 57 6.05 -6.80 -4.76
CA LEU A 57 6.20 -5.34 -4.81
C LEU A 57 7.66 -4.89 -4.82
N MET A 58 8.54 -5.54 -4.05
CA MET A 58 9.97 -5.26 -4.03
C MET A 58 10.64 -5.62 -5.36
N GLN A 59 10.21 -6.71 -6.02
CA GLN A 59 10.68 -7.07 -7.36
C GLN A 59 10.31 -5.96 -8.35
N ILE A 60 9.04 -5.55 -8.40
CA ILE A 60 8.61 -4.45 -9.28
C ILE A 60 9.39 -3.17 -8.98
N LYS A 61 9.59 -2.81 -7.70
CA LYS A 61 10.35 -1.63 -7.28
C LYS A 61 11.81 -1.67 -7.77
N ASN A 62 12.47 -2.82 -7.66
CA ASN A 62 13.91 -2.93 -7.84
C ASN A 62 14.32 -3.33 -9.28
N THR A 63 13.53 -4.17 -9.95
CA THR A 63 13.85 -4.72 -11.28
C THR A 63 12.85 -4.31 -12.35
N GLY A 64 11.68 -3.78 -11.97
CA GLY A 64 10.59 -3.47 -12.91
C GLY A 64 9.90 -4.69 -13.51
N LYS A 65 10.24 -5.91 -13.07
CA LYS A 65 9.69 -7.17 -13.55
C LYS A 65 9.38 -8.11 -12.38
N ILE A 66 8.43 -9.02 -12.58
CA ILE A 66 8.14 -10.09 -11.63
C ILE A 66 8.80 -11.37 -12.13
N GLU A 67 9.47 -12.09 -11.25
CA GLU A 67 10.04 -13.39 -11.59
C GLU A 67 8.93 -14.40 -11.93
N GLY A 68 9.03 -15.03 -13.10
CA GLY A 68 8.03 -15.98 -13.60
C GLY A 68 6.94 -15.37 -14.49
N ASP A 69 6.99 -14.06 -14.77
CA ASP A 69 6.14 -13.40 -15.77
C ASP A 69 6.65 -13.64 -17.22
N ASP A 70 7.81 -14.30 -17.37
CA ASP A 70 8.29 -14.80 -18.66
C ASP A 70 7.55 -16.11 -19.03
N THR A 71 6.24 -16.02 -19.24
CA THR A 71 5.47 -17.01 -20.00
C THR A 71 4.96 -16.34 -21.27
N ASP A 72 5.72 -16.57 -22.36
CA ASP A 72 5.56 -16.15 -23.76
C ASP A 72 5.53 -14.65 -24.10
#